data_AF-V2W766-F1
#
_entry.id   AF-V2W766-F1
#
_cell.length_a   1.000
_cell.length_b   1.000
_cell.length_c   1.000
_cell.angle_alpha   90.00
_cell.angle_beta   90.00
_cell.angle_gamma   90.00
#
_symmetry.space_group_name_H-M   'P 1'
#
loop_
_entity.id
_entity.type
_entity.pdbx_description
1 polymer ?
#
loop_
_entity_poly.entity_id
_entity_poly.type
_entity_poly.pdbx_seq_one_letter_code
_entity_poly.pdbx_strand_id
1 'polypeptide(L)'
;MTHTPGSSVPKAPGGVIRATTKVTTEGEIIEMGSNFPAYIIYVGPDNEHCLFTSWRTISERGVEGVEAWIAGVKNTYYKGFTLSKHAHQYYQECIDEGVFNALQVILVNKDKSLLYILTRGIAPGVYTSKSQLIRDGLQFHGGTVTVYEGSHAKARCIFDDWKAHGEVELLEKVIGAL
;
A
#
# COMPACT_ATOMS: atom_id res chain seq x y z
N MET A 1 49.84 -48.98 -38.49
CA MET A 1 48.66 -49.03 -37.61
C MET A 1 48.42 -47.61 -37.10
N THR A 2 47.41 -46.96 -37.64
CA THR A 2 47.03 -45.56 -37.41
C THR A 2 46.04 -45.48 -36.25
N HIS A 3 46.40 -44.77 -35.17
CA HIS A 3 45.49 -44.37 -34.11
C HIS A 3 45.24 -42.86 -34.21
N THR A 4 44.00 -42.50 -34.50
CA THR A 4 43.49 -41.12 -34.46
C THR A 4 42.84 -40.89 -33.10
N PRO A 5 43.30 -39.94 -32.26
CA PRO A 5 42.59 -39.56 -31.05
C PRO A 5 41.57 -38.46 -31.31
N GLY A 6 40.44 -38.57 -30.61
CA GLY A 6 39.20 -37.85 -30.81
C GLY A 6 39.27 -36.32 -30.71
N SER A 7 38.35 -35.73 -31.47
CA SER A 7 37.93 -34.32 -31.45
C SER A 7 37.61 -33.82 -30.04
N SER A 8 38.23 -32.71 -29.64
CA SER A 8 37.88 -31.96 -28.45
C SER A 8 36.64 -31.09 -28.72
N VAL A 9 35.54 -31.42 -28.06
CA VAL A 9 34.34 -30.56 -28.03
C VAL A 9 34.70 -29.22 -27.39
N PRO A 10 34.37 -28.07 -28.00
CA PRO A 10 34.54 -26.78 -27.33
C PRO A 10 33.58 -26.69 -26.15
N LYS A 11 34.11 -26.60 -24.92
CA LYS A 11 33.35 -26.10 -23.77
C LYS A 11 33.10 -24.61 -24.00
N ALA A 12 31.89 -24.25 -24.41
CA ALA A 12 31.47 -22.86 -24.43
C ALA A 12 31.40 -22.31 -22.99
N PRO A 13 32.10 -21.22 -22.66
CA PRO A 13 31.90 -20.50 -21.41
C PRO A 13 30.71 -19.55 -21.55
N GLY A 14 29.95 -19.37 -20.47
CA GLY A 14 29.06 -18.23 -20.32
C GLY A 14 27.60 -18.51 -20.65
N GLY A 15 26.91 -19.19 -19.74
CA GLY A 15 25.47 -18.94 -19.58
C GLY A 15 25.31 -17.49 -19.09
N VAL A 16 25.03 -16.58 -20.01
CA VAL A 16 24.56 -15.24 -19.66
C VAL A 16 23.22 -15.43 -18.96
N ILE A 17 23.19 -15.30 -17.63
CA ILE A 17 21.93 -15.13 -16.91
C ILE A 17 21.38 -13.79 -17.37
N ARG A 18 20.51 -13.81 -18.39
CA ARG A 18 19.68 -12.66 -18.72
C ARG A 18 18.72 -12.48 -17.55
N ALA A 19 19.11 -11.64 -16.60
CA ALA A 19 18.14 -11.06 -15.68
C ALA A 19 17.17 -10.24 -16.53
N THR A 20 16.00 -10.77 -16.80
CA THR A 20 14.91 -10.00 -17.42
C THR A 20 14.41 -9.01 -16.39
N THR A 21 14.89 -7.77 -16.50
CA THR A 21 14.33 -6.63 -15.78
C THR A 21 12.89 -6.45 -16.24
N LYS A 22 11.94 -6.55 -15.31
CA LYS A 22 10.54 -6.19 -15.57
C LYS A 22 10.43 -4.67 -15.55
N VAL A 23 9.70 -4.12 -16.49
CA VAL A 23 9.51 -2.67 -16.61
C VAL A 23 8.02 -2.40 -16.82
N THR A 24 7.50 -1.32 -16.22
CA THR A 24 6.12 -0.86 -16.46
C THR A 24 5.98 -0.26 -17.86
N THR A 25 4.74 0.02 -18.30
CA THR A 25 4.48 0.69 -19.58
C THR A 25 5.16 2.06 -19.65
N GLU A 26 5.33 2.70 -18.49
CA GLU A 26 5.89 4.03 -18.30
C GLU A 26 7.41 4.01 -18.05
N GLY A 27 8.04 2.83 -18.12
CA GLY A 27 9.50 2.72 -18.04
C GLY A 27 10.07 2.52 -16.63
N GLU A 28 9.24 2.33 -15.60
CA GLU A 28 9.74 2.09 -14.24
C GLU A 28 10.23 0.66 -14.06
N ILE A 29 11.40 0.51 -13.43
CA ILE A 29 11.99 -0.80 -13.14
C ILE A 29 11.21 -1.46 -12.00
N ILE A 30 10.76 -2.69 -12.23
CA ILE A 30 10.14 -3.55 -11.23
C ILE A 30 11.18 -4.52 -10.73
N GLU A 31 11.41 -4.49 -9.41
CA GLU A 31 12.39 -5.35 -8.79
C GLU A 31 12.06 -6.84 -8.93
N MET A 32 13.09 -7.68 -8.98
CA MET A 32 12.91 -9.12 -9.11
C MET A 32 12.09 -9.67 -7.94
N GLY A 33 11.03 -10.42 -8.26
CA GLY A 33 10.09 -10.93 -7.25
C GLY A 33 8.95 -9.97 -6.90
N SER A 34 8.95 -8.76 -7.48
CA SER A 34 7.86 -7.78 -7.38
C SER A 34 6.94 -7.81 -8.60
N ASN A 35 5.74 -7.29 -8.40
CA ASN A 35 4.74 -7.05 -9.46
C ASN A 35 4.55 -5.55 -9.72
N PHE A 36 4.96 -4.71 -8.79
CA PHE A 36 4.84 -3.26 -8.85
C PHE A 36 6.19 -2.63 -8.48
N PRO A 37 6.51 -1.45 -9.03
CA PRO A 37 7.72 -0.71 -8.66
C PRO A 37 7.65 -0.09 -7.26
N ALA A 38 6.45 0.10 -6.69
CA ALA A 38 6.28 0.61 -5.33
C ALA A 38 5.03 0.03 -4.63
N TYR A 39 5.07 0.02 -3.31
CA TYR A 39 4.02 -0.48 -2.43
C TYR A 39 3.85 0.43 -1.21
N ILE A 40 2.61 0.71 -0.82
CA ILE A 40 2.32 1.33 0.47
C ILE A 40 1.68 0.28 1.37
N ILE A 41 2.19 0.15 2.58
CA ILE A 41 1.49 -0.54 3.67
C ILE A 41 0.82 0.50 4.53
N TYR A 42 -0.51 0.44 4.59
CA TYR A 42 -1.34 1.35 5.37
C TYR A 42 -1.57 0.83 6.78
N VAL A 43 -1.63 -0.50 6.92
CA VAL A 43 -1.76 -1.19 8.20
C VAL A 43 -0.78 -2.36 8.18
N GLY A 44 0.33 -2.22 8.90
CA GLY A 44 1.39 -3.20 9.06
C GLY A 44 1.44 -3.79 10.47
N PRO A 45 2.58 -4.42 10.85
CA PRO A 45 2.86 -4.80 12.23
C PRO A 45 2.60 -3.62 13.17
N ASP A 46 1.97 -3.86 14.31
CA ASP A 46 1.66 -2.83 15.33
C ASP A 46 0.90 -1.58 14.80
N ASN A 47 0.17 -1.73 13.68
CA ASN A 47 -0.47 -0.64 12.93
C ASN A 47 0.51 0.40 12.36
N GLU A 48 1.77 0.03 12.17
CA GLU A 48 2.74 0.86 11.46
C GLU A 48 2.42 0.94 9.97
N HIS A 49 2.94 1.99 9.33
CA HIS A 49 2.85 2.21 7.90
C HIS A 49 4.24 2.38 7.33
N CYS A 50 4.42 2.02 6.06
CA CYS A 50 5.69 2.17 5.38
C CYS A 50 5.52 2.15 3.86
N LEU A 51 6.42 2.84 3.15
CA LEU A 51 6.54 2.83 1.71
C LEU A 51 7.71 1.90 1.31
N PHE A 52 7.44 0.93 0.46
CA PHE A 52 8.42 -0.03 -0.03
C PHE A 52 8.61 0.09 -1.54
N THR A 53 9.82 -0.21 -2.01
CA THR A 53 10.18 -0.29 -3.43
C THR A 53 10.21 -1.73 -3.96
N SER A 54 9.95 -2.72 -3.10
CA SER A 54 9.97 -4.13 -3.48
C SER A 54 9.01 -4.98 -2.64
N TRP A 55 8.44 -6.00 -3.27
CA TRP A 55 7.69 -7.05 -2.58
C TRP A 55 8.60 -8.03 -1.84
N ARG A 56 9.69 -8.48 -2.49
CA ARG A 56 10.67 -9.41 -1.93
C ARG A 56 11.87 -8.65 -1.37
N THR A 57 12.44 -9.16 -0.29
CA THR A 57 13.73 -8.69 0.23
C THR A 57 14.83 -8.99 -0.78
N ILE A 58 15.70 -8.00 -1.01
CA ILE A 58 16.85 -8.07 -1.91
C ILE A 58 18.10 -7.86 -1.08
N SER A 59 18.59 -8.96 -0.49
CA SER A 59 19.69 -8.96 0.48
C SER A 59 20.97 -8.33 -0.07
N GLU A 60 21.28 -8.54 -1.36
CA GLU A 60 22.49 -8.01 -2.00
C GLU A 60 22.52 -6.48 -2.05
N ARG A 61 21.34 -5.84 -1.98
CA ARG A 61 21.18 -4.38 -1.97
C ARG A 61 20.73 -3.83 -0.63
N GLY A 62 20.57 -4.68 0.38
CA GLY A 62 20.05 -4.27 1.69
C GLY A 62 18.63 -3.71 1.63
N VAL A 63 17.82 -4.10 0.63
CA VAL A 63 16.44 -3.64 0.47
C VAL A 63 15.51 -4.65 1.15
N GLU A 64 14.81 -4.23 2.20
CA GLU A 64 13.75 -5.02 2.81
C GLU A 64 12.49 -5.00 1.92
N GLY A 65 11.83 -6.15 1.78
CA GLY A 65 10.60 -6.27 0.99
C GLY A 65 9.36 -6.37 1.87
N VAL A 66 8.22 -5.95 1.30
CA VAL A 66 6.90 -6.03 1.95
C VAL A 66 6.62 -7.39 2.57
N GLU A 67 6.88 -8.47 1.82
CA GLU A 67 6.53 -9.83 2.23
C GLU A 67 7.18 -10.24 3.55
N ALA A 68 8.46 -9.89 3.74
CA ALA A 68 9.18 -10.18 4.96
C ALA A 68 8.62 -9.34 6.12
N TRP A 69 8.32 -8.07 5.87
CA TRP A 69 7.84 -7.14 6.89
C TRP A 69 6.45 -7.50 7.44
N ILE A 70 5.54 -8.00 6.57
CA ILE A 70 4.19 -8.41 6.98
C ILE A 70 4.06 -9.91 7.30
N ALA A 71 5.15 -10.66 7.28
CA ALA A 71 5.12 -12.11 7.45
C ALA A 71 4.50 -12.50 8.81
N GLY A 72 3.44 -13.32 8.76
CA GLY A 72 2.76 -13.79 9.98
C GLY A 72 1.86 -12.76 10.66
N VAL A 73 1.80 -11.52 10.14
CA VAL A 73 0.93 -10.47 10.67
C VAL A 73 -0.47 -10.58 10.08
N LYS A 74 -1.48 -10.60 10.96
CA LYS A 74 -2.89 -10.63 10.56
C LYS A 74 -3.42 -9.20 10.38
N ASN A 75 -4.45 -9.06 9.56
CA ASN A 75 -5.15 -7.78 9.32
C ASN A 75 -4.28 -6.68 8.71
N THR A 76 -3.27 -7.05 7.92
CA THR A 76 -2.49 -6.07 7.16
C THR A 76 -3.27 -5.54 5.97
N TYR A 77 -2.98 -4.30 5.57
CA TYR A 77 -3.58 -3.69 4.40
C TYR A 77 -2.53 -2.92 3.60
N TYR A 78 -2.41 -3.27 2.32
CA TYR A 78 -1.40 -2.72 1.42
C TYR A 78 -1.93 -2.53 0.00
N LYS A 79 -1.23 -1.71 -0.77
CA LYS A 79 -1.45 -1.53 -2.21
C LYS A 79 -0.13 -1.42 -2.95
N GLY A 80 -0.02 -2.14 -4.07
CA GLY A 80 1.01 -1.92 -5.09
C GLY A 80 0.57 -0.86 -6.10
N PHE A 81 1.54 -0.11 -6.62
CA PHE A 81 1.34 1.01 -7.54
C PHE A 81 2.17 0.80 -8.80
N THR A 82 1.56 0.96 -9.97
CA THR A 82 2.25 0.90 -11.27
C THR A 82 3.20 2.07 -11.49
N LEU A 83 3.06 3.14 -10.72
CA LEU A 83 3.93 4.31 -10.74
C LEU A 83 4.39 4.64 -9.33
N SER A 84 5.70 4.63 -9.15
CA SER A 84 6.38 4.96 -7.90
C SER A 84 6.05 6.38 -7.48
N LYS A 85 5.95 7.30 -8.45
CA LYS A 85 5.53 8.68 -8.20
C LYS A 85 4.17 8.76 -7.49
N HIS A 86 3.19 7.97 -7.93
CA HIS A 86 1.86 7.97 -7.29
C HIS A 86 1.93 7.37 -5.88
N ALA A 87 2.71 6.31 -5.67
CA ALA A 87 2.90 5.77 -4.34
C ALA A 87 3.50 6.81 -3.38
N HIS A 88 4.55 7.53 -3.81
CA HIS A 88 5.16 8.58 -2.97
C HIS A 88 4.19 9.72 -2.69
N GLN A 89 3.47 10.17 -3.72
CA GLN A 89 2.49 11.25 -3.58
C GLN A 89 1.40 10.87 -2.57
N TYR A 90 0.76 9.71 -2.75
CA TYR A 90 -0.35 9.29 -1.89
C TYR A 90 0.11 8.96 -0.48
N TYR A 91 1.33 8.41 -0.34
CA TYR A 91 1.94 8.20 0.96
C TYR A 91 2.16 9.54 1.70
N GLN A 92 2.65 10.56 1.00
CA GLN A 92 2.84 11.88 1.57
C GLN A 92 1.52 12.56 1.93
N GLU A 93 0.50 12.47 1.06
CA GLU A 93 -0.87 12.93 1.36
C GLU A 93 -1.40 12.29 2.66
N CYS A 94 -1.19 10.98 2.85
CA CYS A 94 -1.61 10.29 4.08
C CYS A 94 -0.85 10.76 5.33
N ILE A 95 0.42 11.14 5.20
CA ILE A 95 1.20 11.72 6.30
C ILE A 95 0.66 13.11 6.64
N ASP A 96 0.57 13.98 5.63
CA ASP A 96 0.24 15.40 5.80
C ASP A 96 -1.17 15.58 6.36
N GLU A 97 -2.11 14.73 5.95
CA GLU A 97 -3.50 14.77 6.40
C GLU A 97 -3.77 13.92 7.64
N GLY A 98 -2.74 13.26 8.19
CA GLY A 98 -2.83 12.50 9.44
C GLY A 98 -3.64 11.21 9.33
N VAL A 99 -3.85 10.66 8.13
CA VAL A 99 -4.53 9.37 7.92
C VAL A 99 -3.86 8.27 8.72
N PHE A 100 -2.52 8.22 8.71
CA PHE A 100 -1.78 7.20 9.44
C PHE A 100 -1.95 7.30 10.96
N ASN A 101 -2.09 8.52 11.50
CA ASN A 101 -2.39 8.70 12.93
C ASN A 101 -3.76 8.11 13.28
N ALA A 102 -4.78 8.33 12.42
CA ALA A 102 -6.09 7.71 12.60
C ALA A 102 -6.04 6.17 12.50
N LEU A 103 -5.20 5.64 11.62
CA LEU A 103 -4.99 4.20 11.46
C LEU A 103 -4.18 3.57 12.60
N GLN A 104 -3.41 4.33 13.37
CA GLN A 104 -2.71 3.81 14.56
C GLN A 104 -3.63 3.64 15.77
N VAL A 105 -4.79 4.29 15.81
CA VAL A 105 -5.72 4.19 16.94
C VAL A 105 -6.18 2.75 17.11
N ILE A 106 -6.10 2.27 18.36
CA ILE A 106 -6.56 0.96 18.80
C ILE A 106 -7.72 1.14 19.77
N LEU A 107 -8.70 0.24 19.66
CA LEU A 107 -9.85 0.23 20.54
C LEU A 107 -9.40 -0.11 21.96
N VAL A 108 -9.65 0.79 22.91
CA VAL A 108 -9.32 0.56 24.32
C VAL A 108 -10.43 -0.24 25.01
N ASN A 109 -11.69 0.01 24.64
CA ASN A 109 -12.86 -0.64 25.22
C ASN A 109 -13.49 -1.67 24.25
N LYS A 110 -13.39 -2.96 24.58
CA LYS A 110 -13.89 -4.07 23.76
C LYS A 110 -15.42 -4.11 23.57
N ASP A 111 -16.18 -3.40 24.40
CA ASP A 111 -17.64 -3.33 24.30
C ASP A 111 -18.13 -2.28 23.29
N LYS A 112 -17.22 -1.45 22.76
CA LYS A 112 -17.51 -0.44 21.74
C LYS A 112 -16.93 -0.82 20.39
N SER A 113 -17.48 -0.23 19.33
CA SER A 113 -16.89 -0.29 18.00
C SER A 113 -16.03 0.93 17.76
N LEU A 114 -14.86 0.72 17.13
CA LEU A 114 -14.03 1.80 16.60
C LEU A 114 -14.50 2.11 15.18
N LEU A 115 -14.96 3.33 14.96
CA LEU A 115 -15.53 3.80 13.70
C LEU A 115 -14.67 4.95 13.16
N TYR A 116 -14.66 5.11 11.84
CA TYR A 116 -13.90 6.15 11.16
C TYR A 116 -14.86 7.06 10.41
N ILE A 117 -14.94 8.31 10.83
CA ILE A 117 -15.74 9.34 10.20
C ILE A 117 -14.82 10.11 9.26
N LEU A 118 -14.95 9.86 7.96
CA LEU A 118 -14.21 10.52 6.90
C LEU A 118 -14.99 11.75 6.45
N THR A 119 -14.48 12.95 6.69
CA THR A 119 -15.12 14.22 6.29
C THR A 119 -14.53 14.79 5.01
N ARG A 120 -13.23 14.54 4.74
CA ARG A 120 -12.57 14.92 3.49
C ARG A 120 -11.94 13.69 2.85
N GLY A 121 -12.34 13.34 1.63
CA GLY A 121 -11.83 12.16 0.92
C GLY A 121 -12.58 11.87 -0.37
N ILE A 122 -12.29 10.76 -1.03
CA ILE A 122 -12.93 10.38 -2.31
C ILE A 122 -14.40 9.95 -2.12
N ALA A 123 -14.72 9.32 -1.00
CA ALA A 123 -16.09 9.02 -0.60
C ALA A 123 -16.28 9.28 0.90
N PRO A 124 -16.53 10.53 1.33
CA PRO A 124 -16.80 10.85 2.72
C PRO A 124 -17.96 10.03 3.30
N GLY A 125 -17.83 9.62 4.57
CA GLY A 125 -18.80 8.75 5.21
C GLY A 125 -18.30 8.13 6.52
N VAL A 126 -19.05 7.14 7.02
CA VAL A 126 -18.70 6.39 8.23
C VAL A 126 -18.28 4.98 7.84
N TYR A 127 -17.12 4.56 8.32
CA TYR A 127 -16.50 3.28 8.02
C TYR A 127 -16.31 2.47 9.29
N THR A 128 -16.52 1.15 9.19
CA THR A 128 -16.46 0.23 10.35
C THR A 128 -15.14 -0.50 10.47
N SER A 129 -14.24 -0.34 9.49
CA SER A 129 -12.91 -0.95 9.49
C SER A 129 -11.89 -0.11 8.74
N LYS A 130 -10.61 -0.28 9.09
CA LYS A 130 -9.47 0.38 8.43
C LYS A 130 -9.43 0.07 6.94
N SER A 131 -9.62 -1.20 6.57
CA SER A 131 -9.60 -1.63 5.17
C SER A 131 -10.73 -0.99 4.35
N GLN A 132 -11.94 -0.88 4.89
CA GLN A 132 -13.06 -0.22 4.24
C GLN A 132 -12.79 1.28 4.07
N LEU A 133 -12.26 1.94 5.12
CA LEU A 133 -11.85 3.35 5.05
C LEU A 133 -10.83 3.58 3.92
N ILE A 134 -9.75 2.79 3.89
CA ILE A 134 -8.67 2.97 2.92
C ILE A 134 -9.15 2.68 1.49
N ARG A 135 -9.87 1.55 1.30
CA ARG A 135 -10.29 1.09 -0.03
C ARG A 135 -11.43 1.94 -0.60
N ASP A 136 -12.46 2.18 0.19
CA ASP A 136 -13.74 2.68 -0.30
C ASP A 136 -13.84 4.19 -0.09
N GLY A 137 -13.40 4.68 1.07
CA GLY A 137 -13.45 6.09 1.45
C GLY A 137 -12.33 6.94 0.89
N LEU A 138 -11.09 6.55 1.20
CA LEU A 138 -9.89 7.27 0.77
C LEU A 138 -9.48 6.91 -0.66
N GLN A 139 -9.80 5.70 -1.11
CA GLN A 139 -9.23 5.12 -2.33
C GLN A 139 -7.72 5.35 -2.39
N PHE A 140 -7.04 5.07 -1.27
CA PHE A 140 -5.59 5.19 -1.10
C PHE A 140 -5.02 6.61 -1.07
N HIS A 141 -5.85 7.65 -1.12
CA HIS A 141 -5.42 9.05 -0.96
C HIS A 141 -5.35 9.49 0.51
N GLY A 142 -4.83 10.70 0.71
CA GLY A 142 -5.06 11.44 1.95
C GLY A 142 -6.54 11.70 2.22
N GLY A 143 -6.84 12.06 3.47
CA GLY A 143 -8.16 12.53 3.87
C GLY A 143 -8.21 12.95 5.32
N THR A 144 -9.26 13.67 5.69
CA THR A 144 -9.53 14.03 7.09
C THR A 144 -10.40 12.96 7.75
N VAL A 145 -9.80 12.23 8.68
CA VAL A 145 -10.44 11.10 9.39
C VAL A 145 -10.53 11.40 10.87
N THR A 146 -11.75 11.36 11.41
CA THR A 146 -11.99 11.34 12.86
C THR A 146 -12.27 9.93 13.32
N VAL A 147 -11.52 9.44 14.32
CA VAL A 147 -11.78 8.15 14.95
C VAL A 147 -12.80 8.32 16.07
N TYR A 148 -13.82 7.47 16.09
CA TYR A 148 -14.93 7.55 17.04
C TYR A 148 -15.20 6.19 17.71
N GLU A 149 -15.23 6.17 19.04
CA GLU A 149 -15.63 5.00 19.82
C GLU A 149 -17.10 5.08 20.23
N GLY A 150 -17.94 4.24 19.65
CA GLY A 150 -19.36 4.21 19.99
C GLY A 150 -20.21 3.40 19.02
N SER A 151 -21.46 3.81 18.87
CA SER A 151 -22.41 3.15 17.96
C SER A 151 -22.35 3.75 16.56
N HIS A 152 -22.61 2.91 15.55
CA HIS A 152 -22.69 3.35 14.16
C HIS A 152 -23.76 4.42 13.95
N ALA A 153 -24.90 4.30 14.62
CA ALA A 153 -25.97 5.29 14.56
C ALA A 153 -25.50 6.67 15.03
N LYS A 154 -24.74 6.75 16.13
CA LYS A 154 -24.25 8.03 16.65
C LYS A 154 -23.16 8.63 15.76
N ALA A 155 -22.23 7.81 15.26
CA ALA A 155 -21.23 8.24 14.29
C ALA A 155 -21.89 8.80 13.02
N ARG A 156 -22.96 8.16 12.55
CA ARG A 156 -23.74 8.63 11.41
C ARG A 156 -24.40 9.97 11.66
N CYS A 157 -25.03 10.16 12.83
CA CYS A 157 -25.59 11.46 13.19
C CYS A 157 -24.52 12.57 13.24
N ILE A 158 -23.32 12.27 13.75
CA ILE A 158 -22.20 13.23 13.75
C ILE A 158 -21.81 13.59 12.31
N PHE A 159 -21.65 12.59 11.44
CA PHE A 159 -21.33 12.83 10.03
C PHE A 159 -22.40 13.67 9.32
N ASP A 160 -23.69 13.33 9.50
CA ASP A 160 -24.79 14.06 8.85
C ASP A 160 -24.90 15.51 9.36
N ASP A 161 -24.59 15.74 10.64
CA ASP A 161 -24.50 17.09 11.23
C ASP A 161 -23.36 17.90 10.62
N TRP A 162 -22.14 17.36 10.57
CA TRP A 162 -21.00 18.00 9.90
C TRP A 162 -21.26 18.27 8.42
N LYS A 163 -21.91 17.31 7.73
CA LYS A 163 -22.32 17.50 6.34
C LYS A 163 -23.29 18.66 6.18
N ALA A 164 -24.27 18.81 7.08
CA ALA A 164 -25.23 19.91 7.05
C ALA A 164 -24.57 21.28 7.30
N HIS A 165 -23.45 21.32 8.03
CA HIS A 165 -22.67 22.53 8.30
C HIS A 165 -21.59 22.83 7.26
N GLY A 166 -21.46 22.01 6.21
CA GLY A 166 -20.49 22.22 5.13
C GLY A 166 -19.06 21.76 5.45
N GLU A 167 -18.88 20.95 6.51
CA GLU A 167 -17.58 20.41 6.95
C GLU A 167 -17.15 19.15 6.16
N VAL A 168 -17.93 18.75 5.14
CA VAL A 168 -17.69 17.55 4.34
C VAL A 168 -17.28 17.92 2.92
N GLU A 169 -16.07 17.51 2.53
CA GLU A 169 -15.43 17.82 1.25
C GLU A 169 -15.18 16.55 0.44
N LEU A 170 -15.55 16.58 -0.84
CA LEU A 170 -15.25 15.51 -1.80
C LEU A 170 -13.95 15.83 -2.52
N LEU A 171 -12.96 14.94 -2.41
CA LEU A 171 -11.77 15.02 -3.24
C LEU A 171 -12.09 14.54 -4.65
N GLU A 172 -11.59 15.25 -5.66
CA GLU A 172 -11.77 14.83 -7.05
C GLU A 172 -11.07 13.49 -7.29
N LYS A 173 -11.83 12.56 -7.86
CA LYS A 173 -11.28 11.29 -8.30
C LYS A 173 -10.41 11.54 -9.53
N VAL A 174 -9.09 11.43 -9.41
CA VAL A 174 -8.20 11.47 -10.58
C VAL A 174 -8.40 10.18 -11.37
N ILE A 175 -9.24 10.24 -12.40
CA ILE A 175 -9.50 9.13 -13.32
C ILE A 175 -8.27 8.98 -14.21
N GLY A 176 -7.28 8.17 -13.80
CA GLY A 176 -6.10 7.95 -14.64
C GLY A 176 -5.04 6.95 -14.19
N ALA A 177 -5.18 6.31 -13.03
CA ALA A 177 -4.11 5.45 -12.50
C ALA A 177 -4.61 4.16 -11.82
N LEU A 178 -5.46 3.40 -12.52
CA LEU A 178 -5.77 2.00 -12.16
C LEU A 178 -4.99 1.05 -13.06
#